data_AF-A0A1A8D089-F1
#
_entry.id   AF-A0A1A8D089-F1
#
_cell.length_a   1.000
_cell.length_b   1.000
_cell.length_c   1.000
_cell.angle_alpha   90.00
_cell.angle_beta   90.00
_cell.angle_gamma   90.00
#
_symmetry.space_group_name_H-M   'P 1'
#
loop_
_entity.id
_entity.type
_entity.pdbx_description
1 polymer ?
#
loop_
_entity_poly.entity_id
_entity_poly.type
_entity_poly.pdbx_seq_one_letter_code
_entity_poly.pdbx_strand_id
1 'polypeptide(L)'
;MNTRKRLCRCWMPAVLCPRCSEGLVTLSLQADKRAHHNALERKRRDHIKDSFHSLRDSVPSLQGEKVGKAQPQSAKQASRAQILDKATEYIQYMRRKNHTHQQDIDDLKRQNALLEQQGSPAVGLFTTQILLDPGRKHDVMFYSFVLGLHNI
;
A
#
# COMPACT_ATOMS: atom_id res chain seq x y z
N MET A 1 53.36 6.83 26.00
CA MET A 1 52.02 7.09 26.57
C MET A 1 51.95 8.54 27.01
N ASN A 2 51.42 9.44 26.18
CA ASN A 2 51.35 10.87 26.48
C ASN A 2 49.92 11.25 26.90
N THR A 3 49.70 11.36 28.21
CA THR A 3 48.45 11.88 28.77
C THR A 3 48.43 13.39 28.65
N ARG A 4 47.84 13.92 27.57
CA ARG A 4 47.54 15.36 27.47
C ARG A 4 46.53 15.72 28.55
N LYS A 5 47.01 16.21 29.69
CA LYS A 5 46.18 16.88 30.70
C LYS A 5 45.57 18.12 30.03
N ARG A 6 44.26 18.15 29.81
CA ARG A 6 43.56 19.35 29.33
C ARG A 6 43.68 20.41 30.43
N LEU A 7 44.41 21.50 30.17
CA LEU A 7 44.45 22.66 31.07
C LEU A 7 43.14 23.45 30.98
N CYS A 8 42.54 23.82 32.12
CA CYS A 8 41.48 24.85 32.20
C CYS A 8 42.11 26.22 31.80
N ARG A 9 41.32 27.21 31.35
CA ARG A 9 41.82 28.56 30.97
C ARG A 9 42.60 29.31 32.07
N CYS A 10 42.59 28.82 33.30
CA CYS A 10 43.18 29.46 34.48
C CYS A 10 44.57 28.95 34.87
N TRP A 11 45.25 28.13 34.06
CA TRP A 11 46.62 27.62 34.34
C TRP A 11 46.79 26.92 35.72
N MET A 12 45.70 26.39 36.28
CA MET A 12 45.69 25.57 37.51
C MET A 12 45.38 24.10 37.18
N PRO A 13 45.88 23.13 37.96
CA PRO A 13 45.41 21.74 37.88
C PRO A 13 43.89 21.68 38.11
N ALA A 14 43.16 21.01 37.21
CA ALA A 14 41.69 20.98 37.20
C ALA A 14 41.03 20.53 38.53
N VAL A 15 41.79 19.83 39.39
CA VAL A 15 41.36 19.34 40.71
C VAL A 15 41.36 20.40 41.81
N LEU A 16 41.99 21.58 41.61
CA LEU A 16 42.15 22.60 42.65
C LEU A 16 41.34 23.90 42.43
N CYS A 17 40.53 24.00 41.37
CA CYS A 17 39.76 25.21 41.05
C CYS A 17 38.25 25.03 41.32
N PRO A 18 37.69 25.61 42.41
CA PRO A 18 36.26 25.49 42.74
C PRO A 18 35.34 26.02 41.62
N ARG A 19 35.81 27.02 40.84
CA ARG A 19 35.08 27.62 39.72
C ARG A 19 35.02 26.76 38.45
N CYS A 20 35.94 25.80 38.25
CA CYS A 20 35.88 24.81 37.14
C CYS A 20 35.06 23.55 37.54
N SER A 21 34.75 23.31 38.82
CA SER A 21 34.02 22.11 39.30
C SER A 21 32.50 22.19 39.04
N GLU A 22 31.86 23.33 39.30
CA GLU A 22 30.42 23.50 39.02
C GLU A 22 30.09 23.59 37.51
N GLY A 23 31.06 24.03 36.70
CA GLY A 23 30.97 23.99 35.24
C GLY A 23 30.96 22.57 34.68
N LEU A 24 31.55 21.59 35.37
CA LEU A 24 31.65 20.21 34.91
C LEU A 24 30.29 19.48 34.96
N VAL A 25 29.50 19.70 36.01
CA VAL A 25 28.18 19.06 36.17
C VAL A 25 27.18 19.62 35.16
N THR A 26 27.19 20.95 34.93
CA THR A 26 26.34 21.59 33.91
C THR A 26 26.76 21.20 32.49
N LEU A 27 28.06 21.08 32.21
CA LEU A 27 28.58 20.54 30.94
C LEU A 27 28.24 19.07 30.73
N SER A 28 28.29 18.24 31.78
CA SER A 28 27.89 16.83 31.72
C SER A 28 26.40 16.69 31.40
N LEU A 29 25.54 17.43 32.11
CA LEU A 29 24.10 17.44 31.83
C LEU A 29 23.76 17.97 30.43
N GLN A 30 24.48 18.98 29.93
CA GLN A 30 24.33 19.44 28.55
C GLN A 30 24.86 18.43 27.52
N ALA A 31 25.92 17.69 27.85
CA ALA A 31 26.42 16.60 27.03
C ALA A 31 25.42 15.43 26.98
N ASP A 32 24.82 15.07 28.11
CA ASP A 32 23.81 14.02 28.22
C ASP A 32 22.53 14.40 27.46
N LYS A 33 22.06 15.65 27.57
CA LYS A 33 20.95 16.17 26.76
C LYS A 33 21.24 16.09 25.27
N ARG A 34 22.46 16.46 24.84
CA ARG A 34 22.88 16.35 23.42
C ARG A 34 22.98 14.90 22.96
N ALA A 35 23.53 14.01 23.79
CA ALA A 35 23.65 12.58 23.48
C ALA A 35 22.27 11.92 23.36
N HIS A 36 21.35 12.23 24.27
CA HIS A 36 19.97 11.78 24.23
C HIS A 36 19.23 12.29 22.99
N HIS A 37 19.36 13.59 22.67
CA HIS A 37 18.79 14.16 21.44
C HIS A 37 19.34 13.45 20.19
N ASN A 38 20.65 13.22 20.11
CA ASN A 38 21.28 12.49 19.00
C ASN A 38 20.84 11.01 18.92
N ALA A 39 20.49 10.39 20.04
CA ALA A 39 19.93 9.04 20.07
C ALA A 39 18.50 9.02 19.50
N LEU A 40 17.64 9.94 19.94
CA LEU A 40 16.26 10.05 19.44
C LEU A 40 16.23 10.37 17.94
N GLU A 41 17.09 11.27 17.48
CA GLU A 41 17.15 11.68 16.08
C GLU A 41 17.69 10.55 15.17
N ARG A 42 18.59 9.68 15.69
CA ARG A 42 18.95 8.43 15.00
C ARG A 42 17.74 7.50 14.86
N LYS A 43 17.03 7.24 15.97
CA LYS A 43 15.82 6.41 15.96
C LYS A 43 14.79 6.92 14.95
N ARG A 44 14.54 8.24 14.92
CA ARG A 44 13.64 8.88 13.95
C ARG A 44 14.09 8.66 12.49
N ARG A 45 15.38 8.83 12.21
CA ARG A 45 15.93 8.59 10.86
C ARG A 45 15.82 7.14 10.44
N ASP A 46 15.98 6.19 11.35
CA ASP A 46 15.81 4.77 11.04
C ASP A 46 14.36 4.45 10.72
N HIS A 47 13.40 4.99 11.47
CA HIS A 47 11.97 4.84 11.15
C HIS A 47 11.61 5.42 9.75
N ILE A 48 12.20 6.55 9.39
CA ILE A 48 12.02 7.14 8.04
C ILE A 48 12.64 6.24 6.98
N LYS A 49 13.85 5.74 7.24
CA LYS A 49 14.54 4.82 6.33
C LYS A 49 13.67 3.59 6.08
N ASP A 50 13.07 3.01 7.12
CA ASP A 50 12.19 1.85 7.00
C ASP A 50 10.94 2.19 6.18
N SER A 51 10.33 3.35 6.43
CA SER A 51 9.19 3.85 5.63
C SER A 51 9.53 3.98 4.15
N PHE A 52 10.74 4.43 3.79
CA PHE A 52 11.20 4.47 2.40
C PHE A 52 11.38 3.08 1.78
N HIS A 53 11.79 2.08 2.56
CA HIS A 53 11.85 0.69 2.09
C HIS A 53 10.44 0.16 1.81
N SER A 54 9.51 0.32 2.74
CA SER A 54 8.11 -0.09 2.54
C SER A 54 7.44 0.61 1.35
N LEU A 55 7.73 1.90 1.15
CA LEU A 55 7.23 2.65 0.00
C LEU A 55 7.79 2.10 -1.31
N ARG A 56 9.10 1.87 -1.38
CA ARG A 56 9.75 1.29 -2.56
C ARG A 56 9.14 -0.06 -2.94
N ASP A 57 8.91 -0.90 -1.94
CA ASP A 57 8.36 -2.24 -2.13
C ASP A 57 6.87 -2.21 -2.52
N SER A 58 6.17 -1.08 -2.32
CA SER A 58 4.77 -0.91 -2.74
C SER A 58 4.63 -0.40 -4.19
N VAL A 59 5.72 0.05 -4.81
CA VAL A 59 5.73 0.64 -6.15
C VAL A 59 6.31 -0.37 -7.15
N PRO A 60 5.50 -0.95 -8.06
CA PRO A 60 5.94 -2.05 -8.93
C PRO A 60 7.16 -1.75 -9.79
N SER A 61 7.32 -0.51 -10.26
CA SER A 61 8.45 -0.10 -11.10
C SER A 61 9.80 -0.06 -10.36
N LEU A 62 9.79 -0.09 -9.02
CA LEU A 62 10.99 -0.02 -8.17
C LEU A 62 11.40 -1.37 -7.56
N GLN A 63 10.50 -2.37 -7.61
CA GLN A 63 10.72 -3.72 -7.06
C GLN A 63 11.83 -4.49 -7.81
N GLY A 64 12.08 -4.18 -9.08
CA GLY A 64 13.02 -4.92 -9.94
C GLY A 64 14.52 -4.58 -9.78
N GLU A 65 14.89 -3.50 -9.10
CA GLU A 65 16.29 -3.03 -9.09
C GLU A 65 17.22 -3.82 -8.13
N LYS A 66 16.70 -4.79 -7.36
CA LYS A 66 17.49 -5.63 -6.44
C LYS A 66 16.90 -7.03 -6.24
N VAL A 67 16.74 -7.85 -7.28
CA VAL A 67 16.53 -9.30 -7.10
C VAL A 67 17.31 -10.13 -8.12
N GLY A 68 18.58 -9.77 -8.37
CA GLY A 68 19.55 -10.64 -9.05
C GLY A 68 20.64 -11.00 -8.05
N LYS A 69 20.71 -12.28 -7.67
CA LYS A 69 21.77 -12.80 -6.80
C LYS A 69 23.12 -12.73 -7.52
N ALA A 70 24.18 -12.50 -6.74
CA ALA A 70 25.60 -12.57 -7.10
C ALA A 70 26.17 -11.43 -7.98
N GLN A 71 26.55 -10.30 -7.36
CA GLN A 71 27.82 -9.59 -7.61
C GLN A 71 28.00 -8.47 -6.54
N PRO A 72 29.12 -8.40 -5.80
CA PRO A 72 29.40 -7.28 -4.90
C PRO A 72 30.03 -6.15 -5.70
N GLN A 73 29.23 -5.35 -6.42
CA GLN A 73 29.56 -3.99 -6.84
C GLN A 73 28.35 -3.35 -7.55
N SER A 74 27.69 -2.41 -6.87
CA SER A 74 26.74 -1.44 -7.44
C SER A 74 25.37 -1.90 -7.95
N ALA A 75 24.68 -2.80 -7.23
CA ALA A 75 23.21 -2.88 -7.36
C ALA A 75 22.59 -1.54 -6.92
N LYS A 76 22.32 -0.67 -7.90
CA LYS A 76 21.89 0.72 -7.76
C LYS A 76 20.61 0.72 -6.92
N GLN A 77 20.70 1.21 -5.68
CA GLN A 77 19.51 1.45 -4.88
C GLN A 77 18.82 2.68 -5.47
N ALA A 78 17.53 2.56 -5.81
CA ALA A 78 16.68 3.70 -6.10
C ALA A 78 16.89 4.80 -5.05
N SER A 79 17.25 6.00 -5.52
CA SER A 79 17.45 7.14 -4.64
C SER A 79 16.13 7.57 -3.99
N ARG A 80 16.20 8.28 -2.84
CA ARG A 80 14.99 8.76 -2.15
C ARG A 80 14.11 9.63 -3.05
N ALA A 81 14.72 10.48 -3.87
CA ALA A 81 13.98 11.30 -4.83
C ALA A 81 13.23 10.43 -5.85
N GLN A 82 13.92 9.46 -6.47
CA GLN A 82 13.29 8.53 -7.41
C GLN A 82 12.15 7.72 -6.78
N ILE A 83 12.28 7.31 -5.52
CA ILE A 83 11.21 6.60 -4.81
C ILE A 83 9.97 7.49 -4.71
N LEU A 84 10.13 8.77 -4.36
CA LEU A 84 9.02 9.72 -4.28
C LEU A 84 8.41 9.99 -5.65
N ASP A 85 9.23 10.26 -6.67
CA ASP A 85 8.76 10.55 -8.02
C ASP A 85 7.94 9.39 -8.59
N LYS A 86 8.46 8.15 -8.46
CA LYS A 86 7.77 6.95 -8.94
C LYS A 86 6.54 6.59 -8.12
N ALA A 87 6.54 6.84 -6.81
CA ALA A 87 5.35 6.69 -6.01
C ALA A 87 4.25 7.69 -6.45
N THR A 88 4.61 8.95 -6.71
CA THR A 88 3.67 9.95 -7.19
C THR A 88 3.10 9.59 -8.56
N GLU A 89 3.94 9.20 -9.51
CA GLU A 89 3.50 8.69 -10.83
C GLU A 89 2.54 7.50 -10.68
N TYR A 90 2.88 6.55 -9.81
CA TYR A 90 2.06 5.35 -9.60
C TYR A 90 0.70 5.67 -9.00
N ILE A 91 0.62 6.58 -8.02
CA ILE A 91 -0.66 7.04 -7.45
C ILE A 91 -1.53 7.68 -8.54
N GLN A 92 -0.96 8.56 -9.37
CA GLN A 92 -1.72 9.22 -10.44
C GLN A 92 -2.20 8.23 -11.50
N TYR A 93 -1.36 7.25 -11.85
CA TYR A 93 -1.74 6.16 -12.74
C TYR A 93 -2.89 5.34 -12.16
N MET A 94 -2.78 4.89 -10.91
CA MET A 94 -3.81 4.09 -10.26
C MET A 94 -5.13 4.84 -10.10
N ARG A 95 -5.10 6.16 -9.84
CA ARG A 95 -6.31 6.98 -9.83
C ARG A 95 -7.06 6.96 -11.17
N ARG A 96 -6.34 7.16 -12.28
CA ARG A 96 -6.92 7.11 -13.63
C ARG A 96 -7.45 5.71 -13.95
N LYS A 97 -6.67 4.68 -13.65
CA LYS A 97 -7.05 3.28 -13.86
C LYS A 97 -8.33 2.90 -13.10
N ASN A 98 -8.41 3.28 -11.82
CA ASN A 98 -9.61 3.02 -11.01
C ASN A 98 -10.85 3.76 -11.56
N HIS A 99 -10.68 4.96 -12.12
CA HIS A 99 -11.78 5.69 -12.73
C HIS A 99 -12.33 4.96 -13.97
N THR A 100 -11.44 4.51 -14.87
CA THR A 100 -11.85 3.70 -16.03
C THR A 100 -12.54 2.42 -15.59
N HIS A 101 -11.99 1.69 -14.61
CA HIS A 101 -12.64 0.49 -14.11
C HIS A 101 -14.01 0.77 -13.49
N GLN A 102 -14.19 1.90 -12.82
CA GLN A 102 -15.51 2.28 -12.30
C GLN A 102 -16.51 2.55 -13.44
N GLN A 103 -16.08 3.21 -14.52
CA GLN A 103 -16.91 3.40 -15.71
C GLN A 103 -17.29 2.05 -16.34
N ASP A 104 -16.32 1.15 -16.51
CA ASP A 104 -16.56 -0.20 -17.05
C ASP A 104 -17.58 -0.96 -16.20
N ILE A 105 -17.45 -0.89 -14.87
CA ILE A 105 -18.40 -1.50 -13.92
C ILE A 105 -19.81 -0.93 -14.11
N ASP A 106 -19.94 0.39 -14.23
CA ASP A 106 -21.23 1.05 -14.34
C ASP A 106 -21.92 0.75 -15.69
N ASP A 107 -21.15 0.68 -16.77
CA ASP A 107 -21.64 0.31 -18.10
C ASP A 107 -22.07 -1.16 -18.14
N LEU A 108 -21.29 -2.08 -17.55
CA LEU A 108 -21.66 -3.49 -17.44
C LEU A 108 -22.92 -3.68 -16.60
N LYS A 109 -23.09 -2.92 -15.51
CA LYS A 109 -24.32 -2.93 -14.71
C LYS A 109 -25.53 -2.48 -15.53
N ARG A 110 -25.39 -1.41 -16.34
CA ARG A 110 -26.47 -0.95 -17.22
C ARG A 110 -26.83 -2.01 -18.25
N GLN A 111 -25.83 -2.66 -18.87
CA GLN A 111 -26.06 -3.74 -19.84
C GLN A 111 -26.77 -4.92 -19.19
N ASN A 112 -26.33 -5.36 -18.01
CA ASN A 112 -26.98 -6.45 -17.28
C ASN A 112 -28.44 -6.11 -16.94
N ALA A 113 -28.74 -4.89 -16.50
CA ALA A 113 -30.12 -4.49 -16.22
C ALA A 113 -31.03 -4.56 -17.47
N LEU A 114 -30.51 -4.16 -18.64
CA LEU A 114 -31.25 -4.26 -19.90
C LEU A 114 -31.46 -5.72 -20.34
N LEU A 115 -30.49 -6.59 -20.10
CA LEU A 115 -30.59 -8.02 -20.40
C LEU A 115 -31.55 -8.74 -19.44
N GLU A 116 -31.52 -8.43 -18.14
CA GLU A 116 -32.46 -8.95 -17.15
C GLU A 116 -33.90 -8.55 -17.48
N GLN A 117 -34.10 -7.33 -17.98
CA GLN A 117 -35.39 -6.87 -18.48
C GLN A 117 -35.86 -7.65 -19.71
N GLN A 118 -34.95 -8.08 -20.59
CA GLN A 118 -35.29 -8.90 -21.76
C GLN A 118 -35.49 -10.39 -21.41
N GLY A 119 -34.75 -10.91 -20.43
CA GLY A 119 -34.83 -12.30 -19.98
C GLY A 119 -36.06 -12.62 -19.11
N SER A 120 -36.66 -11.61 -18.48
CA SER A 120 -37.76 -11.79 -17.51
C SER A 120 -39.17 -11.98 -18.12
N PRO A 121 -39.62 -11.26 -19.16
CA PRO A 121 -40.97 -11.47 -19.71
C PRO A 121 -41.07 -12.72 -20.58
N ALA A 122 -39.98 -13.22 -21.16
CA ALA A 122 -40.04 -14.38 -22.07
C ALA A 122 -40.37 -15.69 -21.34
N VAL A 123 -39.89 -15.91 -20.12
CA VAL A 123 -40.20 -17.13 -19.34
C VAL A 123 -41.55 -17.04 -18.63
N GLY A 124 -41.95 -15.83 -18.22
CA GLY A 124 -43.24 -15.55 -17.59
C GLY A 124 -44.41 -15.60 -18.57
N LEU A 125 -44.27 -15.07 -19.79
CA LEU A 125 -45.36 -15.04 -20.78
C LEU A 125 -45.71 -16.44 -21.32
N PHE A 126 -44.72 -17.32 -21.47
CA PHE A 126 -44.96 -18.71 -21.88
C PHE A 126 -45.66 -19.54 -20.79
N THR A 127 -45.40 -19.25 -19.51
CA THR A 127 -46.04 -19.97 -18.39
C THR A 127 -47.44 -19.43 -18.07
N THR A 128 -47.67 -18.12 -18.20
CA THR A 128 -48.99 -17.53 -17.95
C THR A 128 -50.01 -17.81 -19.06
N GLN A 129 -49.57 -18.02 -20.30
CA GLN A 129 -50.50 -18.30 -21.41
C GLN A 129 -51.10 -19.73 -21.35
N ILE A 130 -50.47 -20.66 -20.62
CA ILE A 130 -50.94 -22.06 -20.46
C ILE A 130 -52.03 -22.19 -19.37
N LEU A 131 -52.12 -21.25 -18.42
CA LEU A 131 -53.01 -21.38 -17.25
C LEU A 131 -54.39 -20.69 -17.41
N LEU A 132 -54.63 -19.97 -18.51
CA LEU A 132 -55.83 -19.13 -18.69
C LEU A 132 -56.86 -19.65 -19.71
N ASP A 133 -56.70 -20.86 -20.25
CA ASP A 133 -57.66 -21.43 -21.22
C ASP A 133 -58.03 -22.89 -20.87
N PRO A 134 -59.13 -23.15 -20.12
CA PRO A 134 -59.56 -24.51 -19.79
C PRO A 134 -60.22 -25.26 -20.96
N GLY A 135 -60.22 -24.69 -22.18
CA GLY A 135 -60.97 -25.21 -23.33
C GLY A 135 -60.17 -25.65 -24.56
N ARG A 136 -58.84 -25.45 -24.61
CA ARG A 136 -58.04 -25.84 -25.79
C ARG A 136 -57.44 -27.22 -25.55
N LYS A 137 -57.89 -28.22 -26.31
CA LYS A 137 -57.36 -29.60 -26.29
C LYS A 137 -55.84 -29.56 -26.45
N HIS A 138 -55.11 -29.70 -25.35
CA HIS A 138 -53.66 -29.76 -25.36
C HIS A 138 -53.26 -31.10 -25.97
N ASP A 139 -52.62 -31.03 -27.13
CA ASP A 139 -52.02 -32.17 -27.80
C ASP A 139 -51.00 -32.79 -26.82
N VAL A 140 -51.19 -34.06 -26.51
CA VAL A 140 -50.44 -34.85 -25.51
C VAL A 140 -48.92 -34.83 -25.76
N MET A 141 -48.52 -34.41 -26.96
CA MET A 141 -47.15 -34.24 -27.42
C MET A 141 -46.39 -33.12 -26.69
N PHE A 142 -47.07 -32.10 -26.15
CA PHE A 142 -46.38 -30.98 -25.50
C PHE A 142 -45.88 -31.32 -24.08
N TYR A 143 -46.63 -32.14 -23.33
CA TYR A 143 -46.20 -32.61 -22.00
C TYR A 143 -45.02 -33.60 -22.09
N SER A 144 -44.96 -34.42 -23.14
CA SER A 144 -43.85 -35.35 -23.35
C SER A 144 -42.54 -34.65 -23.72
N PHE A 145 -42.61 -33.54 -24.44
CA PHE A 145 -41.41 -32.76 -24.81
C PHE A 145 -40.78 -32.04 -23.60
N VAL A 146 -41.60 -31.52 -22.68
CA VAL A 146 -41.11 -30.81 -21.48
C VAL A 146 -40.56 -31.78 -20.42
N LEU A 147 -41.15 -32.97 -20.26
CA LEU A 147 -40.63 -34.00 -19.35
C LEU A 147 -39.41 -34.76 -19.92
N GLY A 148 -39.27 -34.86 -21.24
CA GLY A 148 -38.15 -35.52 -21.90
C GLY A 148 -36.82 -34.75 -21.86
N LEU A 149 -36.85 -33.43 -21.63
CA LEU A 149 -35.65 -32.58 -21.52
C LEU A 149 -35.02 -32.56 -20.12
N HIS A 150 -35.68 -33.14 -19.10
CA HIS A 150 -35.13 -33.25 -17.75
C HIS A 150 -34.38 -34.58 -17.47
N ASN A 151 -34.16 -35.41 -18.50
CA ASN A 151 -33.48 -36.70 -18.35
C ASN A 151 -32.38 -36.92 -19.41
N ILE A 152 -31.60 -35.88 -19.68
CA ILE A 152 -30.27 -35.94 -20.31
C ILE A 152 -29.30 -35.14 -19.46
#